data_AF-A0A966D503-F1
#
_entry.id   AF-A0A966D503-F1
#
_cell.length_a   1.000
_cell.length_b   1.000
_cell.length_c   1.000
_cell.angle_alpha   90.00
_cell.angle_beta   90.00
_cell.angle_gamma   90.00
#
_symmetry.space_group_name_H-M   'P 1'
#
loop_
_entity.id
_entity.type
_entity.pdbx_description
1 polymer ?
#
loop_
_entity_poly.entity_id
_entity_poly.type
_entity_poly.pdbx_seq_one_letter_code
_entity_poly.pdbx_strand_id
1 'polypeptide(L)'
;ETLDESIKYPIYSEKTGPVQETILAGPTCDSMDILYENEKYALPASLEEGDRLYFFTTGAYTQTYSSVCFNGFPPLKAYVLEK
;
A
#
# COMPACT_ATOMS: atom_id res chain seq x y z
N GLU A 1 1.42 11.34 0.63
CA GLU A 1 2.89 11.51 0.48
C GLU A 1 3.43 10.95 -0.83
N THR A 2 2.78 9.97 -1.45
CA THR A 2 3.18 9.38 -2.75
C THR A 2 2.65 10.16 -3.97
N LEU A 3 2.19 11.41 -3.78
CA LEU A 3 1.68 12.23 -4.87
C LEU A 3 2.76 12.39 -5.94
N ASP A 4 2.38 12.27 -7.21
CA ASP A 4 3.28 12.26 -8.35
C ASP A 4 4.43 11.24 -8.23
N GLU A 5 4.19 10.13 -7.52
CA GLU A 5 5.17 9.06 -7.27
C GLU A 5 6.45 9.53 -6.57
N SER A 6 6.38 10.65 -5.85
CA SER A 6 7.51 11.30 -5.17
C SER A 6 8.20 10.46 -4.09
N ILE A 7 7.50 9.50 -3.51
CA ILE A 7 8.03 8.53 -2.54
C ILE A 7 7.58 7.14 -2.98
N LYS A 8 8.53 6.21 -3.11
CA LYS A 8 8.28 4.81 -3.44
C LYS A 8 8.60 3.89 -2.25
N TYR A 9 7.59 3.21 -1.73
CA TYR A 9 7.73 2.31 -0.58
C TYR A 9 8.21 0.91 -0.99
N PRO A 10 9.11 0.27 -0.24
CA PRO A 10 9.37 -1.16 -0.43
C PRO A 10 8.12 -1.97 -0.08
N ILE A 11 7.68 -2.84 -0.99
CA ILE A 11 6.51 -3.71 -0.78
C ILE A 11 6.97 -5.16 -0.80
N TYR A 12 6.51 -5.93 0.18
CA TYR A 12 6.75 -7.36 0.29
C TYR A 12 5.45 -8.15 0.23
N SER A 13 5.53 -9.33 -0.39
CA SER A 13 4.49 -10.34 -0.41
C SER A 13 5.07 -11.66 0.11
N GLU A 14 4.26 -12.42 0.84
CA GLU A 14 4.59 -13.78 1.24
C GLU A 14 4.53 -14.76 0.06
N LYS A 15 3.77 -14.43 -0.99
CA LYS A 15 3.72 -15.22 -2.23
C LYS A 15 5.01 -15.02 -3.01
N THR A 16 5.45 -16.09 -3.67
CA THR A 16 6.63 -16.10 -4.54
C THR A 16 6.29 -16.73 -5.88
N GLY A 17 7.08 -16.47 -6.92
CA GLY A 17 6.89 -17.06 -8.23
C GLY A 17 7.13 -16.04 -9.35
N PRO A 18 6.66 -16.34 -10.58
CA PRO A 18 6.68 -15.38 -11.67
C PRO A 18 5.98 -14.09 -11.27
N VAL A 19 6.59 -12.96 -11.62
CA VAL A 19 6.08 -11.62 -11.31
C VAL A 19 5.50 -10.96 -12.56
N GLN A 20 4.58 -10.03 -12.37
CA GLN A 20 4.02 -9.20 -13.42
C GLN A 20 3.94 -7.73 -13.00
N GLU A 21 4.00 -6.81 -13.96
CA GLU A 21 3.76 -5.39 -13.72
C GLU A 21 2.35 -5.19 -13.17
N THR A 22 2.27 -4.50 -12.04
CA THR A 22 1.03 -4.31 -11.29
C THR A 22 0.94 -2.85 -10.82
N ILE A 23 -0.23 -2.26 -11.04
CA ILE A 23 -0.65 -0.99 -10.45
C ILE A 23 -1.44 -1.32 -9.19
N LEU A 24 -1.15 -0.64 -8.08
CA LEU A 24 -1.85 -0.84 -6.82
C LEU A 24 -2.93 0.24 -6.67
N ALA A 25 -4.19 -0.16 -6.61
CA ALA A 25 -5.29 0.73 -6.27
C ALA A 25 -5.75 0.47 -4.84
N GLY A 26 -5.99 1.53 -4.09
CA GLY A 26 -6.64 1.45 -2.80
C GLY A 26 -8.15 1.19 -2.92
N PRO A 27 -8.84 1.06 -1.79
CA PRO A 27 -10.23 0.59 -1.76
C PRO A 27 -11.26 1.69 -2.10
N THR A 28 -10.85 2.92 -2.34
CA THR A 28 -11.76 4.03 -2.62
C THR A 28 -12.02 4.17 -4.12
N CYS A 29 -13.08 4.90 -4.49
CA CYS A 29 -13.34 5.27 -5.89
C CYS A 29 -12.63 6.56 -6.31
N ASP A 30 -11.72 7.09 -5.48
CA ASP A 30 -10.98 8.31 -5.79
C ASP A 30 -9.78 7.99 -6.69
N SER A 31 -9.57 8.77 -7.76
CA SER A 31 -8.45 8.59 -8.67
C SER A 31 -7.09 8.82 -8.01
N MET A 32 -7.03 9.56 -6.90
CA MET A 32 -5.81 9.75 -6.10
C MET A 32 -5.44 8.51 -5.27
N ASP A 33 -6.34 7.53 -5.15
CA ASP A 33 -6.10 6.27 -4.42
C ASP A 33 -5.48 5.21 -5.33
N ILE A 34 -4.58 5.65 -6.22
CA ILE A 34 -3.79 4.81 -7.11
C ILE A 34 -2.32 5.07 -6.81
N LEU A 35 -1.56 4.01 -6.64
CA LEU A 35 -0.14 4.05 -6.33
C LEU A 35 0.66 3.51 -7.52
N TYR A 36 1.57 4.36 -8.02
CA TYR A 36 2.61 4.05 -9.00
C TYR A 36 2.10 3.52 -10.34
N GLU A 37 1.46 4.38 -11.10
CA GLU A 37 0.96 4.09 -12.45
C GLU A 37 2.10 4.02 -13.48
N ASN A 38 3.12 4.86 -13.30
CA ASN A 38 4.30 4.96 -14.16
C ASN A 38 5.41 4.03 -13.66
N GLU A 39 5.79 4.15 -12.39
CA GLU A 39 6.82 3.31 -11.75
C GLU A 39 6.23 2.06 -11.09
N LYS A 40 5.60 1.20 -11.89
CA LYS A 40 4.86 0.01 -11.44
C LYS A 40 5.71 -0.95 -10.59
N TYR A 41 5.04 -1.78 -9.80
CA TYR A 41 5.70 -2.89 -9.11
C TYR A 41 5.65 -4.16 -9.93
N ALA A 42 6.67 -5.00 -9.78
CA ALA A 42 6.63 -6.39 -10.17
C ALA A 42 6.19 -7.22 -8.95
N LEU A 43 4.94 -7.71 -8.96
CA LEU A 43 4.37 -8.52 -7.88
C LEU A 43 4.05 -9.94 -8.39
N PRO A 44 4.02 -10.96 -7.50
CA PRO A 44 3.69 -12.32 -7.90
C PRO A 44 2.35 -12.39 -8.65
N ALA A 45 2.34 -13.02 -9.83
CA ALA A 45 1.15 -13.13 -10.67
C ALA A 45 0.06 -14.04 -10.05
N SER A 46 0.40 -14.77 -9.00
CA SER A 46 -0.49 -15.68 -8.26
C SER A 46 -1.16 -15.04 -7.04
N LEU A 47 -1.07 -13.71 -6.88
CA LEU A 47 -1.78 -12.98 -5.84
C LEU A 47 -3.30 -13.12 -6.01
N GLU A 48 -4.00 -13.37 -4.90
CA GLU A 48 -5.44 -13.53 -4.85
C GLU A 48 -6.05 -12.83 -3.62
N GLU A 49 -7.39 -12.76 -3.57
CA GLU A 49 -8.08 -12.19 -2.41
C GLU A 49 -7.70 -12.94 -1.12
N GLY A 50 -7.37 -12.18 -0.08
CA GLY A 50 -6.92 -12.70 1.21
C GLY A 50 -5.40 -12.72 1.38
N ASP A 51 -4.64 -12.57 0.30
CA ASP A 51 -3.19 -12.38 0.37
C ASP A 51 -2.84 -11.01 0.97
N ARG A 52 -1.66 -10.95 1.60
CA ARG A 52 -1.17 -9.74 2.28
C ARG A 52 0.02 -9.13 1.54
N LEU A 53 -0.01 -7.81 1.46
CA LEU A 53 1.13 -6.99 1.07
C LEU A 53 1.57 -6.14 2.26
N TYR A 54 2.88 -6.04 2.44
CA TYR A 54 3.50 -5.32 3.54
C TYR A 54 4.26 -4.13 2.99
N PHE A 55 3.84 -2.93 3.37
CA PHE A 55 4.48 -1.67 2.99
C PHE A 55 5.48 -1.27 4.08
N PHE A 56 6.75 -1.22 3.74
CA PHE A 56 7.82 -0.86 4.67
C PHE A 56 8.14 0.63 4.63
N THR A 57 8.98 1.05 5.59
CA THR A 57 9.46 2.44 5.74
C THR A 57 8.34 3.47 5.89
N THR A 58 7.17 3.07 6.38
CA THR A 58 5.97 3.91 6.65
C THR A 58 5.95 4.50 8.07
N GLY A 59 7.08 4.49 8.78
CA GLY A 59 7.15 4.87 10.20
C GLY A 59 7.04 6.38 10.46
N ALA A 60 7.36 7.22 9.48
CA ALA A 60 7.27 8.67 9.61
C ALA A 60 5.97 9.17 8.96
N TYR A 61 5.26 10.06 9.66
CA TYR A 61 4.09 10.83 9.21
C TYR A 61 2.85 10.08 8.70
N THR A 62 2.95 8.80 8.32
CA THR A 62 1.86 8.03 7.73
C THR A 62 0.63 7.96 8.64
N GLN A 63 0.82 7.68 9.92
CA GLN A 63 -0.30 7.64 10.87
C GLN A 63 -0.85 9.04 11.19
N THR A 64 0.02 10.05 11.34
CA THR A 64 -0.41 11.40 11.71
C THR A 64 -1.13 12.12 10.58
N TYR A 65 -0.82 11.79 9.32
CA TYR A 65 -1.46 12.34 8.13
C TYR A 65 -2.57 11.45 7.57
N SER A 66 -2.86 10.29 8.18
CA SER A 66 -3.93 9.43 7.71
C SER A 66 -5.29 10.12 7.87
N SER A 67 -6.09 10.10 6.81
CA SER A 67 -7.47 10.59 6.86
C SER A 67 -8.28 9.79 7.88
N VAL A 68 -9.11 10.48 8.66
CA VAL A 68 -10.00 9.87 9.64
C VAL A 68 -11.39 9.71 9.02
N CYS A 69 -11.88 8.48 8.89
CA CYS A 69 -13.23 8.16 8.40
C CYS A 69 -13.55 8.60 6.96
N PHE A 70 -12.53 8.75 6.10
CA PHE A 70 -12.74 9.00 4.67
C PHE A 70 -13.48 7.82 4.03
N ASN A 71 -14.58 8.09 3.29
CA ASN A 71 -15.49 7.06 2.75
C ASN A 71 -15.97 6.02 3.78
N GLY A 72 -15.98 6.36 5.07
CA GLY A 72 -16.37 5.43 6.14
C GLY A 72 -15.30 4.40 6.52
N PHE A 73 -14.09 4.44 5.94
CA PHE A 73 -13.00 3.57 6.35
C PHE A 73 -12.48 3.94 7.75
N PRO A 74 -12.29 2.96 8.65
CA PRO A 74 -11.85 3.26 10.02
C PRO A 74 -10.44 3.86 10.03
N PRO A 75 -10.07 4.59 11.11
CA PRO A 75 -8.71 5.09 11.28
C PRO A 75 -7.66 3.98 11.19
N LEU A 76 -6.46 4.33 10.73
CA LEU A 76 -5.32 3.41 10.67
C LEU A 76 -5.02 2.86 12.08
N LYS A 77 -5.11 1.55 12.23
CA LYS A 77 -4.78 0.88 13.50
C LYS A 77 -3.26 0.82 13.66
N ALA A 78 -2.78 1.20 14.84
CA ALA A 78 -1.39 1.09 15.24
C ALA A 78 -1.26 0.18 16.46
N TYR A 79 -0.22 -0.66 16.45
CA TYR A 79 0.09 -1.57 17.55
C TYR A 79 1.54 -1.34 17.97
N VAL A 80 1.78 -1.31 19.27
CA VAL A 80 3.12 -1.25 19.86
C VAL A 80 3.46 -2.66 20.31
N LEU A 81 4.51 -3.25 19.73
CA LEU A 81 5.02 -4.57 20.10
C LEU A 81 6.18 -4.40 21.07
N GLU A 82 6.18 -5.22 22.12
CA GLU A 82 7.33 -5.32 23.02
C GLU A 82 8.52 -5.96 22.28
N LYS A 83 9.73 -5.62 22.72
CA LYS A 83 10.96 -6.18 22.18
C LYS A 83 11.26 -7.56 22.74
#